data_AF-Q09Q17-F1
#
_entry.id   AF-Q09Q17-F1
#
_cell.length_a   1.000
_cell.length_b   1.000
_cell.length_c   1.000
_cell.angle_alpha   90.00
_cell.angle_beta   90.00
_cell.angle_gamma   90.00
#
_symmetry.space_group_name_H-M   'P 1'
#
loop_
_entity.id
_entity.type
_entity.pdbx_description
1 polymer ?
#
loop_
_entity_poly.entity_id
_entity_poly.type
_entity_poly.pdbx_seq_one_letter_code
_entity_poly.pdbx_strand_id
1 'polypeptide(L)' 'RKLSEIRDFFRSDPLGQKLVALGRDLTAICQKLQLKVHEVLKKYVKDLLEEDEDDLK' A
#
# COMPACT_ATOMS: atom_id res chain seq x y z
N ARG A 1 13.19 28.42 7.21
CA ARG A 1 13.79 28.09 8.52
C ARG A 1 13.10 26.89 9.16
N LYS A 2 11.81 26.97 9.55
CA LYS A 2 11.12 25.80 10.16
C LYS A 2 11.01 24.54 9.27
N LEU A 3 10.72 24.68 7.98
CA LEU A 3 10.65 23.50 7.07
C LEU A 3 12.01 22.85 6.81
N SER A 4 13.10 23.64 6.78
CA SER A 4 14.44 23.09 6.65
C SER A 4 14.84 22.33 7.91
N GLU A 5 14.53 22.85 9.10
CA GLU A 5 14.79 22.16 10.37
C GLU A 5 14.05 20.83 10.47
N ILE A 6 12.77 20.79 10.09
CA ILE A 6 11.98 19.54 10.08
C ILE A 6 12.56 18.53 9.08
N ARG A 7 12.90 18.99 7.87
CA ARG A 7 13.53 18.14 6.86
C ARG A 7 14.88 17.60 7.35
N ASP A 8 15.68 18.44 7.99
CA ASP A 8 17.00 18.08 8.47
C ASP A 8 16.90 17.13 9.68
N PHE A 9 15.86 17.25 10.53
CA PHE A 9 15.52 16.25 11.55
C PHE A 9 15.30 14.87 10.92
N PHE A 10 14.40 14.74 9.94
CA PHE A 10 14.16 13.43 9.30
C PHE A 10 15.35 12.86 8.53
N ARG A 11 16.30 13.71 8.10
CA ARG A 11 17.49 13.28 7.35
C ARG A 11 18.68 12.94 8.24
N SER A 12 18.93 13.73 9.27
CA SER A 12 20.19 13.73 10.00
C SER A 12 20.04 13.35 11.47
N ASP A 13 18.84 13.49 12.06
CA ASP A 13 18.61 13.12 13.45
C ASP A 13 18.31 11.61 13.59
N PRO A 14 18.93 10.90 14.56
CA PRO A 14 18.69 9.47 14.75
C PRO A 14 17.22 9.09 15.02
N LEU A 15 16.45 9.92 15.74
CA LEU A 15 15.02 9.68 15.96
C LEU A 15 14.24 9.93 14.66
N GLY A 16 14.58 10.99 13.93
CA GLY A 16 13.99 11.28 12.63
C GLY A 16 14.17 10.13 11.64
N GLN A 17 15.36 9.54 11.57
CA GLN A 17 15.63 8.38 10.71
C GLN A 17 14.83 7.13 11.12
N LYS A 18 14.66 6.88 12.43
CA LYS A 18 13.81 5.78 12.92
C LYS A 18 12.35 5.97 12.50
N LEU A 19 11.83 7.21 12.56
CA LEU A 19 10.49 7.51 12.07
C LEU A 19 10.35 7.31 10.56
N VAL A 20 11.37 7.67 9.77
CA VAL A 20 11.40 7.40 8.33
C VAL A 20 11.39 5.90 8.06
N ALA A 21 12.17 5.11 8.79
CA ALA A 21 12.18 3.65 8.66
C ALA A 21 10.79 3.05 8.95
N LEU A 22 10.18 3.43 10.08
CA LEU A 22 8.83 3.00 10.44
C LEU A 22 7.79 3.38 9.38
N GLY A 23 7.87 4.60 8.84
CA GLY A 23 6.98 5.04 7.76
C GLY A 23 7.14 4.23 6.47
N ARG A 24 8.37 3.81 6.14
CA ARG A 24 8.64 2.91 5.00
C ARG A 24 8.04 1.53 5.23
N ASP A 25 8.20 0.98 6.43
CA ASP A 25 7.63 -0.32 6.79
C ASP A 25 6.11 -0.30 6.70
N LEU A 26 5.47 0.76 7.24
CA LEU A 26 4.04 0.96 7.14
C LEU A 26 3.58 1.06 5.68
N THR A 27 4.30 1.81 4.85
CA THR A 27 4.01 1.94 3.41
C THR A 27 4.06 0.57 2.71
N ALA A 28 5.08 -0.24 3.01
CA ALA A 28 5.22 -1.58 2.44
C ALA A 28 4.07 -2.52 2.86
N ILE A 29 3.61 -2.42 4.11
CA ILE A 29 2.46 -3.18 4.60
C ILE A 29 1.19 -2.76 3.85
N CYS A 30 0.95 -1.46 3.71
CA CYS A 30 -0.20 -0.93 2.97
C CYS A 30 -0.20 -1.39 1.51
N GLN A 31 0.96 -1.37 0.84
CA GLN A 31 1.10 -1.84 -0.53
C GLN A 31 0.76 -3.34 -0.66
N LYS A 32 1.26 -4.18 0.26
CA LYS A 32 0.92 -5.61 0.26
C LYS A 32 -0.58 -5.85 0.48
N LEU A 33 -1.20 -5.08 1.39
CA LEU A 33 -2.64 -5.16 1.63
C LEU A 33 -3.42 -4.78 0.37
N GLN A 34 -3.03 -3.69 -0.29
CA GLN A 34 -3.65 -3.22 -1.53
C GLN A 34 -3.58 -4.29 -2.64
N LEU A 35 -2.42 -4.93 -2.82
CA LEU A 35 -2.27 -6.01 -3.81
C LEU A 35 -3.18 -7.19 -3.51
N LYS A 36 -3.25 -7.62 -2.25
CA LYS A 36 -4.11 -8.74 -1.85
C LYS A 36 -5.59 -8.43 -2.06
N VAL A 37 -6.02 -7.21 -1.73
CA VAL A 37 -7.40 -6.75 -2.01
C VAL A 37 -7.66 -6.75 -3.51
N HIS A 38 -6.73 -6.22 -4.31
CA HIS A 38 -6.86 -6.20 -5.76
C HIS A 38 -6.98 -7.61 -6.36
N GLU A 39 -6.15 -8.57 -5.92
CA GLU A 39 -6.21 -9.96 -6.38
C GLU A 39 -7.55 -10.62 -6.06
N VAL A 40 -8.05 -10.45 -4.83
CA VAL A 40 -9.34 -11.00 -4.40
C VAL A 40 -10.48 -10.41 -5.23
N LEU A 41 -10.50 -9.08 -5.41
CA LEU A 41 -11.52 -8.42 -6.22
C LEU A 41 -11.44 -8.85 -7.69
N LYS A 42 -10.24 -8.94 -8.25
CA LYS A 42 -10.03 -9.41 -9.62
C LYS A 42 -10.56 -10.82 -9.81
N LYS A 43 -10.29 -11.71 -8.86
CA LYS A 43 -10.83 -13.08 -8.89
C LYS A 43 -12.35 -13.07 -8.81
N TYR A 44 -12.92 -12.35 -7.86
CA TYR A 44 -14.37 -12.25 -7.69
C TYR A 44 -15.07 -11.77 -8.98
N VAL A 45 -14.56 -10.72 -9.62
CA VAL A 45 -15.12 -10.23 -10.89
C VAL A 45 -15.00 -11.26 -12.01
N LYS A 46 -13.88 -12.00 -12.07
CA LYS A 46 -13.68 -13.05 -13.08
C LYS A 46 -14.65 -14.22 -12.87
N ASP A 47 -14.81 -14.66 -11.63
CA ASP A 47 -15.75 -15.73 -11.27
C ASP A 47 -17.18 -15.32 -11.65
N LEU A 48 -17.59 -14.08 -11.39
CA LEU A 48 -18.91 -13.56 -11.80
C LEU A 48 -19.13 -13.58 -13.33
N LEU A 49 -18.11 -13.19 -14.11
CA LEU A 49 -18.21 -13.17 -15.57
C LEU A 49 -18.26 -14.57 -16.17
N GLU A 50 -17.60 -15.55 -15.54
CA GLU A 50 -17.64 -16.95 -15.95
C GLU A 50 -19.00 -17.59 -15.64
N GLU A 51 -19.62 -17.25 -14.51
CA GLU A 51 -20.98 -17.68 -14.16
C GLU A 51 -22.03 -17.13 -15.15
N ASP A 52 -21.94 -15.85 -15.52
CA ASP A 52 -22.84 -15.23 -16.50
C ASP A 52 -22.73 -15.89 -17.91
N GLU A 53 -21.54 -16.33 -18.34
CA GLU A 53 -21.35 -16.97 -19.66
C GLU A 53 -21.87 -18.42 -19.74
N ASP A 54 -21.98 -19.13 -18.62
CA ASP A 54 -22.53 -20.48 -18.57
C ASP A 54 -24.05 -20.49 -18.42
N ASP A 55 -24.65 -19.48 -17.77
CA ASP A 55 -26.11 -19.29 -17.72
C ASP A 55 -26.72 -18.84 -19.06
N LEU A 56 -25.89 -18.34 -19.99
CA LEU A 56 -26.28 -17.89 -21.34
C LEU A 56 -26.13 -18.97 -22.44
N LYS A 57 -25.58 -20.16 -22.15
CA LYS A 57 -25.48 -21.30 -23.10
C LYS A 57 -26.64 -22.27 -22.97
#